data_AF-A0A933SMU4-F1
#
_entry.id   AF-A0A933SMU4-F1
#
_cell.length_a   1.000
_cell.length_b   1.000
_cell.length_c   1.000
_cell.angle_alpha   90.00
_cell.angle_beta   90.00
_cell.angle_gamma   90.00
#
_symmetry.space_group_name_H-M   'P 1'
#
loop_
_entity.id
_entity.type
_entity.pdbx_description
1 polymer ?
#
loop_
_entity_poly.entity_id
_entity_poly.type
_entity_poly.pdbx_seq_one_letter_code
_entity_poly.pdbx_strand_id
1 'polypeptide(L)'
;MTLKAKIKDLKSKIEALVIAIPREQEAYEFYTELKDLYDDKASKEMFEYLARQELQHRINLENILNGLEAQLKEIQKSGNKEE
;
A
#
# COMPACT_ATOMS: atom_id res chain seq x y z
N MET A 1 12.07 13.16 -20.72
CA MET A 1 12.30 13.25 -19.26
C MET A 1 13.74 12.84 -18.97
N THR A 2 14.40 13.48 -18.00
CA THR A 2 15.76 13.07 -17.56
C THR A 2 15.69 11.89 -16.58
N LEU A 3 16.75 11.09 -16.49
CA LEU A 3 16.85 9.96 -15.55
C LEU A 3 16.60 10.40 -14.09
N LYS A 4 17.15 11.56 -13.72
CA LYS A 4 16.94 12.20 -12.41
C LYS A 4 15.47 12.51 -12.13
N ALA A 5 14.72 12.97 -13.13
CA ALA A 5 13.29 13.24 -12.97
C ALA A 5 12.49 11.94 -12.76
N LYS A 6 12.82 10.87 -13.48
CA LYS A 6 12.18 9.55 -13.33
C LYS A 6 12.44 8.94 -11.94
N ILE A 7 13.67 9.05 -11.42
CA ILE A 7 14.00 8.60 -10.05
C ILE A 7 13.21 9.40 -9.01
N LYS A 8 13.10 10.73 -9.18
CA LYS A 8 12.32 11.58 -8.27
C LYS A 8 10.84 11.18 -8.25
N ASP A 9 10.25 10.93 -9.42
CA ASP A 9 8.86 10.48 -9.53
C ASP A 9 8.62 9.12 -8.83
N LEU A 10 9.50 8.14 -9.07
CA LEU A 10 9.41 6.83 -8.41
C LEU A 10 9.51 6.93 -6.88
N LYS A 11 10.45 7.72 -6.37
CA LYS A 11 10.62 7.93 -4.93
C LYS A 11 9.37 8.57 -4.30
N SER A 12 8.81 9.59 -4.95
CA SER A 12 7.60 10.24 -4.46
C SER A 12 6.39 9.29 -4.41
N LYS A 13 6.25 8.42 -5.42
CA LYS A 13 5.21 7.38 -5.41
C LYS A 13 5.41 6.36 -4.29
N ILE A 14 6.65 5.92 -4.07
CA ILE A 14 7.01 5.01 -2.97
C ILE A 14 6.68 5.66 -1.61
N GLU A 15 7.04 6.93 -1.42
CA GLU A 15 6.73 7.68 -0.19
C GLU A 15 5.22 7.73 0.08
N ALA A 16 4.40 7.96 -0.94
CA ALA A 16 2.94 7.95 -0.80
C ALA A 16 2.41 6.57 -0.36
N LEU A 17 2.97 5.48 -0.91
CA LEU A 17 2.57 4.11 -0.56
C LEU A 17 3.00 3.73 0.87
N VAL A 18 4.19 4.15 1.30
CA VAL A 18 4.67 3.95 2.67
C VAL A 18 3.76 4.63 3.70
N ILE A 19 3.10 5.72 3.32
CA ILE A 19 2.10 6.40 4.16
C ILE A 19 0.72 5.72 4.09
N ALA A 20 0.32 5.23 2.91
CA ALA A 20 -1.01 4.65 2.69
C ALA A 20 -1.16 3.24 3.29
N ILE A 21 -0.16 2.36 3.14
CA ILE A 21 -0.23 0.96 3.59
C ILE A 21 -0.55 0.83 5.09
N PRO A 22 0.10 1.58 6.01
CA PRO A 22 -0.26 1.53 7.43
C PRO A 22 -1.70 1.97 7.70
N ARG A 23 -2.23 2.91 6.93
CA ARG A 23 -3.62 3.38 7.09
C ARG A 23 -4.63 2.30 6.72
N GLU A 24 -4.36 1.51 5.69
CA GLU A 24 -5.21 0.35 5.34
C GLU A 24 -5.19 -0.69 6.47
N GLN A 25 -4.04 -0.89 7.12
CA GLN A 25 -3.92 -1.78 8.28
C GLN A 25 -4.71 -1.24 9.49
N GLU A 26 -4.59 0.06 9.79
CA GLU A 26 -5.36 0.71 10.86
C GLU A 26 -6.87 0.62 10.60
N ALA A 27 -7.30 0.82 9.34
CA ALA A 27 -8.71 0.71 8.96
C ALA A 27 -9.23 -0.75 9.05
N TYR A 28 -8.41 -1.73 8.66
CA TYR A 28 -8.72 -3.15 8.84
C TYR A 28 -8.94 -3.50 10.31
N GLU A 29 -8.04 -3.07 11.20
CA GLU A 29 -8.13 -3.28 12.64
C GLU A 29 -9.37 -2.60 13.20
N PHE A 30 -9.62 -1.34 12.83
CA PHE A 30 -10.80 -0.58 13.24
C PHE A 30 -12.11 -1.29 12.88
N TYR A 31 -12.28 -1.76 11.64
CA TYR A 31 -13.49 -2.48 11.25
C TYR A 31 -13.60 -3.86 11.90
N THR A 32 -12.47 -4.52 12.17
CA THR A 32 -12.46 -5.79 12.91
C THR A 32 -12.95 -5.59 14.35
N GLU A 33 -12.49 -4.53 15.02
CA GLU A 33 -12.95 -4.15 16.36
C GLU A 33 -14.43 -3.78 16.37
N LEU A 34 -14.90 -2.99 15.40
CA LEU A 34 -16.32 -2.65 15.29
C LEU A 34 -17.21 -3.88 15.09
N LYS A 35 -16.77 -4.86 14.29
CA LYS A 35 -17.49 -6.14 14.13
C LYS A 35 -17.66 -6.87 15.47
N ASP A 36 -16.71 -6.77 16.39
CA ASP A 36 -16.76 -7.43 17.70
C ASP A 36 -17.55 -6.62 18.75
N LEU A 37 -17.75 -5.32 18.54
CA LEU A 37 -18.50 -4.43 19.45
C LEU A 37 -20.02 -4.43 19.25
N TYR A 38 -20.51 -4.78 18.07
CA TYR A 38 -21.93 -4.79 17.74
C TYR A 38 -22.48 -6.20 17.77
N ASP A 39 -23.70 -6.41 18.27
CA ASP A 39 -24.31 -7.75 18.38
C ASP A 39 -25.22 -8.12 17.21
N ASP A 40 -25.73 -7.13 16.47
CA ASP A 40 -26.66 -7.39 15.37
C ASP A 40 -25.93 -7.94 14.13
N LYS A 41 -26.57 -8.92 13.49
CA LYS A 41 -26.00 -9.64 12.35
C LYS A 41 -25.66 -8.71 11.18
N ALA A 42 -26.49 -7.71 10.90
CA ALA A 42 -26.32 -6.84 9.74
C ALA A 42 -25.07 -5.95 9.89
N SER A 43 -24.87 -5.35 11.06
CA SER A 43 -23.66 -4.58 11.39
C SER A 43 -22.41 -5.45 11.33
N LYS A 44 -22.45 -6.67 11.89
CA LYS A 44 -21.30 -7.61 11.82
C LYS A 44 -20.91 -7.91 10.37
N GLU A 45 -21.88 -8.25 9.53
CA GLU A 45 -21.63 -8.54 8.12
C GLU A 45 -21.07 -7.32 7.37
N MET A 46 -21.58 -6.13 7.67
CA MET A 46 -21.08 -4.88 7.08
C MET A 46 -19.63 -4.59 7.49
N PHE A 47 -19.30 -4.68 8.79
CA PHE A 47 -17.94 -4.41 9.26
C PHE A 47 -16.94 -5.48 8.83
N GLU A 48 -17.35 -6.75 8.79
CA GLU A 48 -16.53 -7.81 8.22
C GLU A 48 -16.24 -7.59 6.73
N TYR A 49 -17.24 -7.14 5.97
CA TYR A 49 -17.05 -6.78 4.56
C TYR A 49 -16.03 -5.65 4.40
N LEU A 50 -16.17 -4.57 5.18
CA LEU A 50 -15.26 -3.42 5.14
C LEU A 50 -13.83 -3.83 5.53
N ALA A 51 -13.66 -4.58 6.62
CA ALA A 51 -12.34 -5.11 7.00
C ALA A 51 -11.70 -5.90 5.84
N ARG A 52 -12.46 -6.79 5.17
CA ARG A 52 -11.93 -7.55 4.03
C ARG A 52 -11.54 -6.65 2.84
N GLN A 53 -12.24 -5.54 2.61
CA GLN A 53 -11.85 -4.56 1.59
C GLN A 53 -10.50 -3.91 1.92
N GLU A 54 -10.31 -3.42 3.15
CA GLU A 54 -9.05 -2.77 3.53
C GLU A 54 -7.87 -3.73 3.51
N LEU A 55 -8.09 -5.01 3.87
CA LEU A 55 -7.07 -6.04 3.71
C LEU A 55 -6.66 -6.21 2.24
N GLN A 56 -7.63 -6.22 1.32
CA GLN A 56 -7.35 -6.32 -0.12
C GLN A 56 -6.66 -5.06 -0.65
N HIS A 57 -7.06 -3.88 -0.19
CA HIS A 57 -6.38 -2.62 -0.52
C HIS A 57 -4.92 -2.65 -0.07
N ARG A 58 -4.65 -3.04 1.18
CA ARG A 58 -3.28 -3.20 1.71
C ARG A 58 -2.43 -4.10 0.83
N ILE A 59 -2.92 -5.29 0.49
CA ILE A 59 -2.21 -6.26 -0.38
C ILE A 59 -1.92 -5.64 -1.76
N ASN A 60 -2.89 -4.93 -2.34
CA ASN A 60 -2.70 -4.29 -3.64
C ASN A 60 -1.62 -3.20 -3.57
N LEU A 61 -1.64 -2.36 -2.53
CA LEU A 61 -0.63 -1.31 -2.33
C LEU A 61 0.77 -1.88 -2.08
N GLU A 62 0.89 -2.96 -1.30
CA GLU A 62 2.15 -3.68 -1.08
C GLU A 62 2.72 -4.25 -2.39
N ASN A 63 1.87 -4.83 -3.25
CA ASN A 63 2.29 -5.32 -4.56
C ASN A 63 2.79 -4.19 -5.46
N ILE A 64 2.12 -3.03 -5.45
CA ILE A 64 2.56 -1.84 -6.20
C ILE A 64 3.91 -1.35 -5.66
N LEU A 65 4.05 -1.24 -4.34
CA LEU A 65 5.29 -0.81 -3.68
C LEU A 65 6.47 -1.71 -4.10
N ASN A 66 6.31 -3.03 -4.01
CA ASN A 66 7.32 -4.00 -4.42
C ASN A 66 7.72 -3.81 -5.89
N GLY A 67 6.74 -3.58 -6.78
CA GLY A 67 6.99 -3.32 -8.19
C GLY A 67 7.77 -2.02 -8.43
N LEU A 68 7.44 -0.95 -7.71
CA LEU A 68 8.15 0.33 -7.84
C LEU A 68 9.57 0.27 -7.27
N GLU A 69 9.77 -0.42 -6.15
CA GLU A 69 11.11 -0.64 -5.59
C GLU A 69 12.01 -1.45 -6.53
N ALA A 70 11.46 -2.48 -7.17
CA ALA A 70 12.18 -3.26 -8.18
C ALA A 70 12.60 -2.36 -9.35
N GLN A 71 11.69 -1.53 -9.87
CA GLN A 71 12.00 -0.57 -10.93
C GLN A 71 13.09 0.42 -10.52
N LEU A 72 13.03 0.94 -9.28
CA LEU A 72 14.03 1.87 -8.78
C LEU A 72 15.42 1.21 -8.67
N LYS A 73 15.49 -0.03 -8.16
CA LYS A 73 16.73 -0.81 -8.05
C LYS A 73 17.35 -1.07 -9.42
N GLU A 74 16.57 -1.43 -10.43
CA GLU A 74 17.09 -1.69 -11.78
C GLU A 74 17.62 -0.41 -12.45
N ILE A 75 16.94 0.72 -12.25
CA ILE A 75 17.43 2.03 -12.74
C ILE A 75 18.76 2.41 -12.08
N GLN A 76 18.89 2.22 -10.77
CA GLN A 76 20.12 2.52 -10.04
C GLN A 76 21.28 1.60 -10.44
N LYS A 77 21.03 0.31 -10.67
CA LYS A 77 22.05 -0.62 -11.19
C LYS A 77 22.53 -0.26 -12.59
N SER A 78 21.61 0.19 -13.45
CA SER A 78 21.94 0.57 -14.83
C SER A 78 22.79 1.85 -14.87
N GLY A 79 22.55 2.79 -13.95
CA GLY A 79 23.36 4.01 -13.81
C GLY A 79 24.77 3.79 -13.23
N ASN A 80 24.99 2.70 -12.48
CA ASN A 80 26.29 2.38 -11.87
C ASN A 80 27.17 1.46 -12.73
N LYS A 81 26.74 1.08 -13.94
CA LYS A 81 27.49 0.20 -14.85
C LYS A 81 28.26 0.96 -15.95
N GLU A 82 28.16 2.29 -15.99
CA GLU A 82 28.83 3.16 -16.96
C GLU A 82 30.00 3.98 -16.34
N GLU A 83 30.39 3.67 -15.10
CA GLU A 83 31.64 4.13 -14.44
C GLU A 83 32.61 2.95 -14.27
#